data_AF-A0A6J5VR05-F1
#
_entry.id   AF-A0A6J5VR05-F1
#
_cell.length_a   1.000
_cell.length_b   1.000
_cell.length_c   1.000
_cell.angle_alpha   90.00
_cell.angle_beta   90.00
_cell.angle_gamma   90.00
#
_symmetry.space_group_name_H-M   'P 1'
#
loop_
_entity.id
_entity.type
_entity.pdbx_description
1 polymer ?
#
loop_
_entity_poly.entity_id
_entity_poly.type
_entity_poly.pdbx_seq_one_letter_code
_entity_poly.pdbx_strand_id
1 'polypeptide(L)'
;MPTFQHIFYVIIVLLLFNSTQTQCHSKGLRPGNSAGKVHLTKNMTQAQFSEQQFMKWVRFVGRLKHSVFKTAKNKLFPSYTLHVAKNRAAGDFTTIQDAIDSLPFINLLRVVIKVHAGVYT
;
A
#
# COMPACT_ATOMS: atom_id res chain seq x y z
N MET A 1 -29.30 19.75 21.10
CA MET A 1 -29.93 20.02 19.78
C MET A 1 -29.55 18.89 18.81
N PRO A 2 -30.39 17.85 18.68
CA PRO A 2 -30.07 16.63 17.94
C PRO A 2 -29.93 16.84 16.42
N THR A 3 -30.52 17.92 15.88
CA THR A 3 -30.46 18.29 14.46
C THR A 3 -29.05 18.63 13.99
N PHE A 4 -28.27 19.35 14.79
CA PHE A 4 -26.90 19.74 14.44
C PHE A 4 -25.96 18.53 14.34
N GLN A 5 -26.19 17.54 15.19
CA GLN A 5 -25.41 16.30 15.22
C GLN A 5 -25.69 15.44 13.99
N HIS A 6 -26.93 15.38 13.52
CA HIS A 6 -27.29 14.65 12.29
C HIS A 6 -26.71 15.31 11.05
N ILE A 7 -26.75 16.65 10.97
CA ILE A 7 -26.12 17.42 9.88
C ILE A 7 -24.61 17.12 9.81
N PHE A 8 -23.93 17.10 10.97
CA PHE A 8 -22.51 16.79 11.04
C PHE A 8 -22.17 15.39 10.50
N TYR A 9 -22.96 14.36 10.87
CA TYR A 9 -22.77 13.01 10.34
C TYR A 9 -23.03 12.91 8.84
N VAL A 10 -24.04 13.61 8.32
CA VAL A 10 -24.32 13.66 6.88
C VAL A 10 -23.15 14.29 6.11
N ILE A 11 -22.55 15.36 6.64
CA ILE A 11 -21.37 15.99 6.04
C ILE A 11 -20.17 15.03 6.01
N ILE A 12 -19.92 14.30 7.10
CA ILE A 12 -18.84 13.30 7.16
C ILE A 12 -19.07 12.19 6.12
N VAL A 13 -20.30 11.69 6.00
CA VAL A 13 -20.65 10.67 5.01
C VAL A 13 -20.39 11.19 3.59
N LEU A 14 -20.83 12.41 3.28
CA LEU A 14 -20.59 13.03 1.96
C LEU A 14 -19.09 13.20 1.65
N LEU A 15 -18.28 13.61 2.63
CA LEU A 15 -16.82 13.72 2.48
C LEU A 15 -16.16 12.36 2.19
N LEU A 16 -16.61 11.29 2.85
CA LEU A 16 -16.10 9.94 2.63
C LEU A 16 -16.48 9.38 1.26
N PHE A 17 -17.70 9.66 0.77
CA PHE A 17 -18.15 9.24 -0.56
C PHE A 17 -17.42 9.93 -1.72
N ASN A 18 -16.93 11.16 -1.54
CA ASN A 18 -16.21 11.91 -2.58
C ASN A 18 -14.71 11.61 -2.64
N SER A 19 -14.16 10.83 -1.69
CA SER A 19 -12.73 10.50 -1.62
C SER A 19 -12.29 9.39 -2.60
N THR A 20 -13.25 8.76 -3.30
CA THR A 20 -13.00 7.63 -4.20
C THR A 20 -12.90 8.00 -5.68
N GLN A 21 -12.38 9.17 -6.02
CA GLN A 21 -11.85 9.38 -7.38
C GLN A 21 -10.36 9.06 -7.41
N THR A 22 -10.05 7.78 -7.56
CA THR A 22 -8.72 7.39 -8.05
C THR A 22 -8.61 7.87 -9.49
N GLN A 23 -7.99 9.03 -9.70
CA GLN A 23 -7.61 9.47 -11.04
C GLN A 23 -6.57 8.50 -11.60
N CYS A 24 -7.02 7.53 -12.41
CA CYS A 24 -6.16 6.76 -13.29
C CYS A 24 -5.70 7.69 -14.42
N HIS A 25 -4.64 8.46 -14.17
CA HIS A 25 -3.99 9.29 -15.17
C HIS A 25 -3.28 8.40 -16.21
N SER A 26 -3.92 8.19 -17.36
CA SER A 26 -3.22 7.72 -18.58
C SER A 26 -2.64 8.88 -19.40
N LYS A 27 -2.84 10.13 -18.95
CA LYS A 27 -2.31 11.36 -19.59
C LYS A 27 -0.80 11.48 -19.41
N GLY A 28 -0.06 10.69 -20.17
CA GLY A 28 1.41 10.70 -20.16
C GLY A 28 2.04 9.59 -20.99
N LEU A 29 1.24 8.64 -21.49
CA LEU A 29 1.71 7.54 -22.34
C LEU A 29 1.91 7.99 -23.80
N ARG A 30 2.57 9.12 -24.02
CA ARG A 30 3.04 9.49 -25.35
C ARG A 30 4.42 8.85 -25.55
N PRO A 31 4.62 8.02 -26.60
CA PRO A 31 5.97 7.59 -26.97
C PRO A 31 6.82 8.85 -27.16
N GLY A 32 7.88 9.00 -26.35
CA GLY A 32 8.79 10.13 -26.50
C GLY A 32 9.35 10.14 -27.91
N ASN A 33 9.25 11.29 -28.59
CA ASN A 33 9.82 11.49 -29.92
C ASN A 33 11.34 11.33 -29.82
N SER A 34 11.83 10.10 -29.97
CA SER A 34 13.24 9.82 -30.20
C SER A 34 13.52 10.13 -31.66
N ALA A 35 13.53 11.43 -31.98
CA ALA A 35 14.02 11.96 -33.24
C ALA A 35 15.55 11.86 -33.26
N GLY A 36 16.06 10.63 -33.21
CA GLY A 36 17.44 10.29 -33.50
C GLY A 36 17.43 9.52 -34.81
N LYS A 37 17.89 10.17 -35.88
CA LYS A 37 18.07 9.66 -37.25
C LYS A 37 18.23 8.13 -37.32
N VAL A 38 17.14 7.40 -37.56
CA VAL A 38 17.24 6.09 -38.20
C VAL A 38 17.27 6.39 -39.69
N HIS A 39 18.49 6.43 -40.23
CA HIS A 39 18.73 6.45 -41.66
C HIS A 39 17.99 5.24 -42.25
N LEU A 40 16.85 5.48 -42.90
CA LEU A 40 15.98 4.44 -43.44
C LEU A 40 16.54 3.96 -44.79
N THR A 41 17.75 3.41 -44.80
CA THR A 41 18.29 2.66 -45.94
C THR A 41 17.92 1.20 -45.77
N LYS A 42 16.72 0.81 -46.20
CA LYS A 42 16.45 -0.57 -46.62
C LYS A 42 15.11 -0.61 -47.35
N ASN A 43 15.10 -1.15 -48.57
CA ASN A 43 13.87 -1.62 -49.21
C ASN A 43 13.25 -2.70 -48.31
N MET A 44 12.43 -2.29 -47.35
CA MET A 44 11.70 -3.22 -46.47
C MET A 44 10.39 -3.57 -47.13
N THR A 45 10.07 -4.86 -47.13
CA THR A 45 8.74 -5.31 -47.52
C THR A 45 7.71 -4.77 -46.52
N GLN A 46 6.47 -4.58 -46.97
CA GLN A 46 5.37 -4.12 -46.12
C GLN A 46 5.23 -4.97 -44.84
N ALA A 47 5.42 -6.28 -44.95
CA ALA A 47 5.41 -7.21 -43.82
C ALA A 47 6.51 -6.91 -42.78
N GLN A 48 7.74 -6.58 -43.23
CA GLN A 48 8.82 -6.22 -42.32
C GLN A 48 8.56 -4.89 -41.61
N PHE A 49 7.91 -3.94 -42.30
CA PHE A 49 7.51 -2.69 -41.67
C PHE A 49 6.41 -2.90 -40.62
N SER A 50 5.40 -3.72 -40.90
CA SER A 50 4.36 -4.05 -39.91
C SER A 50 4.93 -4.77 -38.69
N GLU A 51 5.86 -5.72 -38.91
CA GLU A 51 6.60 -6.41 -37.84
C GLU A 51 7.32 -5.40 -36.92
N GLN A 52 8.03 -4.42 -37.49
CA GLN A 52 8.75 -3.43 -36.70
C GLN A 52 7.83 -2.53 -35.88
N GLN A 53 6.70 -2.10 -36.45
CA GLN A 53 5.73 -1.28 -35.72
C GLN A 53 5.06 -2.09 -34.61
N PHE A 54 4.74 -3.37 -34.87
CA PHE A 54 4.25 -4.28 -33.86
C PHE A 54 5.24 -4.43 -32.70
N MET A 55 6.53 -4.66 -33.00
CA MET A 55 7.55 -4.78 -31.96
C MET A 55 7.75 -3.48 -31.16
N LYS A 56 7.59 -2.30 -31.77
CA LYS A 56 7.58 -1.03 -31.04
C LYS A 56 6.40 -0.93 -30.08
N TRP A 57 5.21 -1.35 -30.52
CA TRP A 57 4.02 -1.40 -29.68
C TRP A 57 4.17 -2.41 -28.53
N VAL A 58 4.66 -3.62 -28.80
CA VAL A 58 4.92 -4.65 -27.76
C VAL A 58 5.87 -4.11 -26.70
N ARG A 59 6.99 -3.49 -27.10
CA ARG A 59 7.95 -2.89 -26.16
C ARG A 59 7.33 -1.76 -25.32
N PHE A 60 6.48 -0.95 -25.93
CA PHE A 60 5.79 0.13 -25.24
C PHE A 60 4.80 -0.41 -24.20
N VAL A 61 3.90 -1.32 -24.62
CA VAL A 61 2.89 -1.93 -23.74
C VAL A 61 3.55 -2.73 -22.62
N GLY A 62 4.60 -3.51 -22.92
CA GLY A 62 5.34 -4.28 -21.93
C GLY A 62 6.04 -3.42 -20.86
N ARG A 63 6.35 -2.15 -21.15
CA ARG A 63 6.95 -1.22 -20.19
C ARG A 63 5.91 -0.54 -19.28
N LEU A 64 4.62 -0.61 -19.60
CA LEU A 64 3.58 -0.02 -18.77
C LEU A 64 3.44 -0.82 -17.47
N LYS A 65 3.24 -0.12 -16.34
CA LYS A 65 2.92 -0.78 -15.08
C LYS A 65 1.46 -1.24 -15.10
N HIS A 66 1.24 -2.53 -15.33
CA HIS A 66 -0.09 -3.15 -15.37
C HIS A 66 -0.59 -3.64 -14.01
N SER A 67 0.25 -3.62 -12.97
CA SER A 67 -0.15 -4.13 -11.65
C SER A 67 -1.15 -3.20 -10.98
N VAL A 68 -2.40 -3.65 -10.89
CA VAL A 68 -3.45 -3.02 -10.05
C VAL A 68 -3.13 -3.22 -8.57
N PHE A 69 -2.41 -4.30 -8.25
CA PHE A 69 -1.98 -4.61 -6.89
C PHE A 69 -0.70 -3.85 -6.56
N LYS A 70 -0.78 -3.00 -5.54
CA LYS A 70 0.41 -2.43 -4.88
C LYS A 70 0.83 -3.36 -3.76
N THR A 71 2.12 -3.37 -3.41
CA THR A 71 2.62 -4.06 -2.22
C THR A 71 1.75 -3.71 -1.03
N ALA A 72 1.15 -4.72 -0.40
CA ALA A 72 0.32 -4.52 0.78
C ALA A 72 1.19 -3.96 1.91
N LYS A 73 1.05 -2.68 2.21
CA LYS A 73 1.61 -2.08 3.41
C LYS A 73 0.66 -2.39 4.56
N ASN A 74 1.10 -3.16 5.55
CA ASN A 74 0.35 -3.33 6.79
C ASN A 74 0.23 -1.95 7.45
N LYS A 75 -0.98 -1.38 7.41
CA LYS A 75 -1.26 0.00 7.83
C LYS A 75 -1.30 0.15 9.35
N LEU A 76 -1.25 -0.96 10.08
CA LEU A 76 -1.43 -1.02 11.52
C LEU A 76 -0.07 -0.94 12.22
N PHE A 77 0.29 0.24 12.72
CA PHE A 77 1.41 0.40 13.63
C PHE A 77 0.95 0.12 15.07
N PRO A 78 1.75 -0.59 15.89
CA PRO A 78 1.42 -0.73 17.30
C PRO A 78 1.50 0.63 17.98
N SER A 79 0.48 0.95 18.77
CA SER A 79 0.49 2.14 19.63
C SER A 79 1.36 1.89 20.86
N TYR A 80 1.36 0.65 21.38
CA TYR A 80 2.16 0.24 22.52
C TYR A 80 2.84 -1.09 22.27
N THR A 81 4.03 -1.23 22.84
CA THR A 81 4.78 -2.49 22.87
C THR A 81 5.08 -2.83 24.32
N LEU A 82 4.55 -3.97 24.79
CA LEU A 82 4.82 -4.50 26.12
C LEU A 82 5.90 -5.57 26.01
N HIS A 83 6.89 -5.54 26.89
CA HIS A 83 7.98 -6.51 26.92
C HIS A 83 7.77 -7.53 28.04
N VAL A 84 7.74 -8.82 27.68
CA VAL A 84 7.68 -9.92 28.64
C VAL A 84 9.05 -10.58 28.72
N ALA A 85 9.69 -10.50 29.90
CA ALA A 85 10.99 -11.09 30.15
C ALA A 85 11.02 -11.74 31.53
N LYS A 86 11.64 -12.92 31.64
CA LYS A 86 11.76 -13.62 32.93
C LYS A 86 12.53 -12.79 33.97
N ASN A 87 13.54 -12.05 33.54
CA ASN A 87 14.25 -11.11 34.38
C ASN A 87 13.48 -9.80 34.47
N ARG A 88 13.08 -9.41 35.69
CA ARG A 88 12.32 -8.19 35.98
C ARG A 88 13.05 -6.90 35.55
N ALA A 89 14.37 -6.94 35.41
CA ALA A 89 15.16 -5.81 34.92
C ALA A 89 15.16 -5.67 33.38
N ALA A 90 14.63 -6.64 32.65
CA ALA A 90 14.73 -6.75 31.18
C ALA A 90 13.38 -6.61 30.44
N GLY A 91 12.28 -6.42 31.16
CA GLY A 91 10.94 -6.29 30.57
C GLY A 91 9.93 -5.71 31.56
N ASP A 92 8.75 -5.36 31.04
CA ASP A 92 7.65 -4.77 31.80
C ASP A 92 6.94 -5.83 32.66
N PHE A 93 6.84 -7.07 32.15
CA PHE A 93 6.17 -8.18 32.82
C PHE A 93 7.05 -9.44 32.86
N THR A 94 6.87 -10.24 33.91
CA THR A 94 7.60 -11.52 34.10
C THR A 94 6.83 -12.74 33.63
N THR A 95 5.51 -12.62 33.47
CA THR A 95 4.63 -13.66 32.93
C THR A 95 3.84 -13.10 31.74
N ILE A 96 3.35 -14.00 30.89
CA ILE A 96 2.53 -13.61 29.74
C ILE A 96 1.13 -13.20 30.20
N GLN A 97 0.58 -13.87 31.21
CA GLN A 97 -0.77 -13.60 31.69
C GLN A 97 -0.86 -12.22 32.34
N ASP A 98 0.12 -11.81 33.15
CA ASP A 98 0.12 -10.47 33.74
C ASP A 98 0.13 -9.37 32.66
N ALA A 99 0.84 -9.60 31.55
CA ALA A 99 0.86 -8.67 30.43
C ALA A 99 -0.51 -8.58 29.74
N ILE A 100 -1.22 -9.69 29.63
CA ILE A 100 -2.59 -9.73 29.07
C ILE A 100 -3.57 -9.05 30.03
N ASP A 101 -3.48 -9.35 31.32
CA ASP A 101 -4.38 -8.83 32.36
C ASP A 101 -4.19 -7.33 32.59
N SER A 102 -3.03 -6.78 32.22
CA SER A 102 -2.80 -5.34 32.21
C SER A 102 -3.60 -4.58 31.14
N LEU A 103 -4.14 -5.28 30.14
CA LEU A 103 -4.86 -4.66 29.04
C LEU A 103 -6.33 -4.36 29.43
N PRO A 104 -6.89 -3.22 28.98
CA PRO A 104 -8.30 -2.95 29.19
C PRO A 104 -9.15 -3.95 28.40
N PHE A 105 -10.29 -4.34 28.97
CA PHE A 105 -11.24 -5.27 28.35
C PHE A 105 -11.66 -4.84 26.93
N ILE A 106 -11.79 -3.54 26.70
CA ILE A 106 -11.98 -2.95 25.37
C ILE A 106 -10.71 -2.24 24.96
N ASN A 107 -9.93 -2.87 24.09
CA ASN A 107 -8.68 -2.29 23.58
C ASN A 107 -8.91 -1.57 22.24
N LEU A 108 -8.90 -0.24 22.26
CA LEU A 108 -9.11 0.60 21.08
C LEU A 108 -7.85 0.80 20.23
N LEU A 109 -6.68 0.41 20.74
CA LEU A 109 -5.38 0.63 20.11
C LEU A 109 -4.63 -0.69 19.93
N ARG A 110 -3.80 -0.81 18.90
CA ARG A 110 -3.02 -2.03 18.69
C ARG A 110 -1.88 -2.10 19.71
N VAL A 111 -1.91 -3.12 20.58
CA VAL A 111 -0.81 -3.44 21.49
C VAL A 111 -0.07 -4.67 20.98
N VAL A 112 1.26 -4.65 21.04
CA VAL A 112 2.10 -5.79 20.70
C VAL A 112 2.83 -6.26 21.94
N ILE A 113 2.65 -7.51 22.31
CA ILE A 113 3.39 -8.15 23.41
C ILE A 113 4.61 -8.84 22.81
N LYS A 114 5.81 -8.37 23.15
CA LYS A 114 7.08 -8.97 22.75
C LYS A 114 7.59 -9.87 23.86
N VAL A 115 7.57 -11.16 23.60
CA VAL A 115 8.05 -12.18 24.54
C VAL A 115 9.52 -12.46 24.24
N HIS A 116 10.37 -12.22 25.23
CA HIS A 116 11.81 -12.51 25.16
C HIS A 116 12.07 -14.00 25.42
N ALA A 117 13.27 -14.48 25.06
CA ALA A 117 13.63 -15.88 25.24
C ALA A 117 13.49 -16.33 26.72
N GLY A 118 12.82 -17.46 26.93
CA GLY A 118 12.59 -18.01 28.27
C GLY A 118 11.44 -19.01 28.29
N VAL A 119 11.28 -19.67 29.43
CA VAL A 119 10.13 -20.54 29.71
C VAL A 119 9.16 -19.79 30.63
N TYR A 120 7.93 -19.64 30.16
CA TYR A 120 6.84 -18.95 30.84
C TYR A 120 5.78 -19.96 31.25
N THR A 121 5.22 -19.75 32.44
CA THR A 121 4.17 -20.55 33.06
C THR A 121 2.96 -19.67 33.25
#